data_AF-A0A3A3GKG2-F1
#
_entry.id   AF-A0A3A3GKG2-F1
#
_cell.length_a   1.000
_cell.length_b   1.000
_cell.length_c   1.000
_cell.angle_alpha   90.00
_cell.angle_beta   90.00
_cell.angle_gamma   90.00
#
_symmetry.space_group_name_H-M   'P 1'
#
loop_
_entity.id
_entity.type
_entity.pdbx_description
1 polymer ?
#
loop_
_entity_poly.entity_id
_entity_poly.type
_entity_poly.pdbx_seq_one_letter_code
_entity_poly.pdbx_strand_id
1 'polypeptide(L)'
;MEWRDRYEQYGYKGLEYLAHNRSYSTELKLQAVKDYLSGEFTQSRVIHKYKIASRTQLRNWIKKYNSHSSLNTYVGGAKAMAKGRSTTWQERVDIVLYCLAHNHEYQKAAHQNEVSYRQVYQWVNRKPSSNEQENVELTRVMMSIYEKVDRTFGYRQLTLHMRRQTGFSRISDIEKGLAKSSRKQALVS
;
A
#
# COMPACT_ATOMS: atom_id res chain seq x y z
N MET A 1 14.15 -22.68 -19.52
CA MET A 1 14.47 -24.10 -19.49
C MET A 1 13.15 -24.82 -19.64
N GLU A 2 13.01 -25.66 -20.66
CA GLU A 2 11.77 -26.45 -20.82
C GLU A 2 11.65 -27.42 -19.64
N TRP A 3 10.43 -27.85 -19.31
CA TRP A 3 10.24 -28.79 -18.19
C TRP A 3 10.98 -30.12 -18.42
N ARG A 4 11.14 -30.55 -19.68
CA ARG A 4 11.94 -31.73 -20.07
C ARG A 4 13.40 -31.58 -19.67
N ASP A 5 14.05 -30.48 -20.06
CA ASP A 5 15.45 -30.19 -19.71
C ASP A 5 15.66 -30.19 -18.18
N ARG A 6 14.68 -29.66 -17.42
CA ARG A 6 14.73 -29.65 -15.95
C ARG A 6 14.68 -31.06 -15.35
N TYR A 7 13.85 -31.93 -15.92
CA TYR A 7 13.72 -33.31 -15.47
C TYR A 7 14.97 -34.13 -15.80
N GLU A 8 15.52 -33.97 -17.00
CA GLU A 8 16.75 -34.67 -17.40
C GLU A 8 17.93 -34.27 -16.51
N GLN A 9 18.02 -32.99 -16.12
CA GLN A 9 19.15 -32.49 -15.33
C GLN A 9 19.01 -32.66 -13.82
N TYR A 10 17.78 -32.57 -13.28
CA TYR A 10 17.55 -32.53 -11.83
C TYR A 10 16.56 -33.61 -11.35
N GLY A 11 16.10 -34.48 -12.25
CA GLY A 11 15.08 -35.48 -11.96
C GLY A 11 13.77 -34.86 -11.48
N TYR A 12 13.07 -35.60 -10.62
CA TYR A 12 11.83 -35.16 -10.00
C TYR A 12 11.96 -33.82 -9.25
N LYS A 13 13.10 -33.57 -8.59
CA LYS A 13 13.37 -32.31 -7.87
C LYS A 13 13.33 -31.08 -8.78
N GLY A 14 13.62 -31.22 -10.07
CA GLY A 14 13.53 -30.13 -11.06
C GLY A 14 12.11 -29.69 -11.41
N LEU A 15 11.12 -30.54 -11.09
CA LEU A 15 9.70 -30.33 -11.36
C LEU A 15 8.92 -29.88 -10.12
N GLU A 16 9.57 -29.79 -8.96
CA GLU A 16 8.93 -29.31 -7.74
C GLU A 16 8.40 -27.87 -7.91
N TYR A 17 7.22 -27.64 -7.33
CA TYR A 17 6.63 -26.31 -7.26
C TYR A 17 7.47 -25.42 -6.33
N LEU A 18 8.00 -24.32 -6.87
CA LEU A 18 8.72 -23.32 -6.08
C LEU A 18 7.72 -22.27 -5.57
N ALA A 19 7.57 -22.17 -4.24
CA ALA A 19 6.70 -21.17 -3.61
C ALA A 19 7.16 -19.71 -3.85
N HIS A 20 8.42 -19.52 -4.27
CA HIS A 20 8.99 -18.20 -4.53
C HIS A 20 9.78 -18.17 -5.85
N ASN A 21 9.85 -16.99 -6.45
CA ASN A 21 10.69 -16.75 -7.63
C ASN A 21 12.18 -16.93 -7.28
N ARG A 22 12.97 -17.42 -8.24
CA ARG A 22 14.43 -17.49 -8.10
C ARG A 22 15.01 -16.07 -8.08
N SER A 23 15.86 -15.80 -7.10
CA SER A 23 16.64 -14.57 -7.06
C SER A 23 18.04 -14.83 -7.62
N TYR A 24 18.57 -13.86 -8.35
CA TYR A 24 19.91 -13.90 -8.93
C TYR A 24 20.64 -12.62 -8.53
N SER A 25 21.88 -12.76 -8.04
CA SER A 25 22.73 -11.61 -7.73
C SER A 25 23.03 -10.80 -8.99
N THR A 26 23.36 -9.52 -8.81
CA THR A 26 23.74 -8.62 -9.91
C THR A 26 24.98 -9.11 -10.63
N GLU A 27 25.97 -9.59 -9.88
CA GLU A 27 27.21 -10.17 -10.41
C GLU A 27 26.92 -11.37 -11.30
N LEU A 28 26.08 -12.31 -10.86
CA LEU A 28 25.73 -13.50 -11.64
C LEU A 28 25.04 -13.10 -12.96
N LYS A 29 24.11 -12.15 -12.91
CA LYS A 29 23.44 -11.64 -14.13
C LYS A 29 24.43 -11.03 -15.10
N LEU A 30 25.38 -10.25 -14.59
CA LEU A 30 26.38 -9.58 -15.42
C LEU A 30 27.29 -10.60 -16.10
N GLN A 31 27.78 -11.59 -15.35
CA GLN A 31 28.61 -12.67 -15.91
C GLN A 31 27.85 -13.46 -16.98
N ALA A 32 26.59 -13.83 -16.72
CA ALA A 32 25.76 -14.55 -17.70
C ALA A 32 25.54 -13.75 -19.00
N VAL A 33 25.42 -12.42 -18.92
CA VAL A 33 25.29 -11.57 -20.11
C VAL A 33 26.63 -11.48 -20.85
N LYS A 34 27.75 -11.30 -20.14
CA LYS A 34 29.09 -11.24 -20.75
C LYS A 34 29.45 -12.54 -21.47
N ASP A 35 29.19 -13.69 -20.87
CA ASP A 35 29.40 -15.02 -21.46
C ASP A 35 28.54 -15.26 -22.71
N TYR A 36 27.35 -14.66 -22.77
CA TYR A 36 26.53 -14.73 -23.97
C TYR A 36 27.07 -13.81 -25.07
N LEU A 37 27.53 -12.61 -24.70
CA LEU A 37 28.06 -11.62 -25.64
C LEU A 37 29.45 -11.98 -26.17
N SER A 38 30.25 -12.77 -25.43
CA SER A 38 31.53 -13.28 -25.92
C SER A 38 31.38 -14.25 -27.10
N GLY A 39 30.18 -14.80 -27.31
CA GLY A 39 29.86 -15.73 -28.40
C GLY A 39 30.35 -17.16 -28.18
N GLU A 40 31.09 -17.43 -27.09
CA GLU A 40 31.63 -18.76 -26.78
C GLU A 40 30.56 -19.77 -26.35
N PHE A 41 29.45 -19.27 -25.80
CA PHE A 41 28.37 -20.10 -25.28
C PHE A 41 27.06 -19.80 -26.02
N THR A 42 26.39 -20.85 -26.48
CA THR A 42 25.00 -20.72 -26.97
C THR A 42 24.08 -20.30 -25.84
N GLN A 43 22.95 -19.67 -26.17
CA GLN A 43 21.96 -19.21 -25.19
C GLN A 43 21.54 -20.32 -24.22
N SER A 44 21.33 -21.54 -24.74
CA SER A 44 21.00 -22.71 -23.91
C SER A 44 22.14 -23.07 -22.97
N ARG A 45 23.41 -23.04 -23.42
CA ARG A 45 24.57 -23.37 -22.59
C ARG A 45 24.77 -22.37 -21.45
N VAL A 46 24.57 -21.07 -21.70
CA VAL A 46 24.57 -20.03 -20.66
C VAL A 46 23.47 -20.28 -19.62
N ILE A 47 22.25 -20.56 -20.07
CA ILE A 47 21.11 -20.84 -19.18
C ILE A 47 21.39 -22.03 -18.26
N HIS A 48 21.98 -23.09 -18.79
CA HIS A 48 22.36 -24.26 -18.00
C HIS A 48 23.50 -23.95 -17.02
N LYS A 49 24.57 -23.28 -17.48
CA LYS A 49 25.73 -22.90 -16.65
C LYS A 49 25.31 -22.08 -15.42
N TYR A 50 24.43 -21.10 -15.62
CA TYR A 50 24.00 -20.17 -14.57
C TYR A 50 22.66 -20.53 -13.93
N LYS A 51 22.08 -21.70 -14.24
CA LYS A 51 20.79 -22.20 -13.72
C LYS A 51 19.64 -21.17 -13.86
N ILE A 52 19.62 -20.45 -14.99
CA ILE A 52 18.62 -19.43 -15.28
C ILE A 52 17.28 -20.12 -15.57
N ALA A 53 16.19 -19.65 -14.95
CA ALA A 53 14.93 -20.38 -15.06
C ALA A 53 14.34 -20.36 -16.49
N SER A 54 14.58 -19.30 -17.27
CA SER A 54 14.00 -19.18 -18.62
C SER A 54 14.89 -18.44 -19.63
N ARG A 55 14.70 -18.76 -20.92
CA ARG A 55 15.31 -18.04 -22.05
C ARG A 55 14.90 -16.57 -22.04
N THR A 56 13.65 -16.30 -21.71
CA THR A 56 13.10 -14.94 -21.55
C THR A 56 13.84 -14.13 -20.49
N GLN A 57 14.24 -14.74 -19.36
CA GLN A 57 14.99 -14.03 -18.32
C GLN A 57 16.35 -13.57 -18.81
N LEU A 58 17.14 -14.46 -19.43
CA LEU A 58 18.44 -14.10 -19.99
C LEU A 58 18.30 -13.01 -21.08
N ARG A 59 17.31 -13.16 -21.97
CA ARG A 59 17.01 -12.15 -23.01
C ARG A 59 16.71 -10.78 -22.41
N ASN A 60 15.92 -10.72 -21.33
CA ASN A 60 15.59 -9.48 -20.65
C ASN A 60 16.82 -8.84 -19.98
N TRP A 61 17.74 -9.65 -19.45
CA TRP A 61 19.01 -9.15 -18.91
C TRP A 61 19.88 -8.55 -20.01
N ILE A 62 20.05 -9.24 -21.14
CA ILE A 62 20.81 -8.72 -22.30
C ILE A 62 20.21 -7.40 -22.79
N LYS A 63 18.88 -7.31 -22.91
CA LYS A 63 18.19 -6.07 -23.32
C LYS A 63 18.49 -4.91 -22.37
N LYS A 64 18.45 -5.14 -21.05
CA LYS A 64 18.77 -4.12 -20.03
C LYS A 64 20.24 -3.71 -20.07
N TYR A 65 21.13 -4.67 -20.29
CA TYR A 65 22.56 -4.40 -20.41
C TYR A 65 22.86 -3.50 -21.62
N ASN A 66 22.27 -3.83 -22.79
CA ASN A 66 22.43 -3.05 -24.01
C ASN A 66 21.78 -1.65 -23.94
N SER A 67 20.76 -1.46 -23.10
CA SER A 67 20.19 -0.13 -22.83
C SER A 67 20.95 0.67 -21.77
N HIS A 68 22.20 0.27 -21.45
CA HIS A 68 23.04 0.84 -20.39
C HIS A 68 22.33 0.96 -19.02
N SER A 69 21.31 0.13 -18.79
CA SER A 69 20.51 0.14 -17.58
C SER A 69 21.08 -0.85 -16.58
N SER A 70 21.09 -0.49 -15.29
CA SER A 70 21.62 -1.38 -14.25
C SER A 70 20.87 -2.72 -14.20
N LEU A 71 21.60 -3.85 -14.18
CA LEU A 71 21.05 -5.21 -14.02
C LEU A 71 20.54 -5.52 -12.60
N ASN A 72 20.35 -4.49 -11.78
CA ASN A 72 19.98 -4.59 -10.38
C ASN A 72 18.76 -5.48 -10.19
N THR A 73 18.80 -6.29 -9.12
CA THR A 73 17.62 -6.96 -8.61
C THR A 73 16.55 -5.91 -8.42
N TYR A 74 15.34 -6.21 -8.86
CA TYR A 74 14.18 -5.42 -8.50
C TYR A 74 14.07 -5.51 -6.98
N VAL A 75 14.60 -4.51 -6.28
CA VAL A 75 14.31 -4.27 -4.88
C VAL A 75 12.88 -3.79 -4.89
N GLY A 76 11.95 -4.71 -4.65
CA GLY A 76 10.54 -4.41 -4.49
C GLY A 76 10.40 -3.42 -3.35
N GLY A 77 10.25 -2.16 -3.73
CA GLY A 77 10.24 -1.03 -2.84
C GLY A 77 10.48 0.19 -3.70
N ALA A 78 9.42 0.92 -3.99
CA ALA A 78 9.55 2.33 -4.35
C ALA A 78 10.69 2.93 -3.53
N LYS A 79 11.61 3.68 -4.16
CA LYS A 79 12.62 4.49 -3.44
C LYS A 79 11.95 4.94 -2.16
N ALA A 80 12.38 4.42 -1.01
CA ALA A 80 11.71 4.72 0.25
C ALA A 80 11.86 6.22 0.38
N MET A 81 10.81 6.96 0.03
CA MET A 81 10.80 8.40 0.20
C MET A 81 11.09 8.58 1.68
N ALA A 82 12.14 9.34 2.01
CA ALA A 82 12.43 9.71 3.38
C ALA A 82 11.10 10.07 4.01
N LYS A 83 10.71 9.31 5.05
CA LYS A 83 9.39 9.43 5.65
C LYS A 83 9.31 10.87 6.15
N GLY A 84 8.57 11.72 5.42
CA GLY A 84 8.47 13.13 5.74
C GLY A 84 8.01 13.31 7.19
N ARG A 85 8.29 14.49 7.77
CA ARG A 85 7.85 14.85 9.12
C ARG A 85 6.42 14.36 9.37
N SER A 86 6.23 13.61 10.45
CA SER A 86 4.90 13.19 10.88
C SER A 86 4.16 14.39 11.47
N THR A 87 3.05 14.79 10.85
CA THR A 87 2.14 15.80 11.40
C THR A 87 1.01 15.15 12.18
N THR A 88 0.68 15.75 13.32
CA THR A 88 -0.48 15.43 14.16
C THR A 88 -1.79 15.88 13.51
N TRP A 89 -2.92 15.39 14.01
CA TRP A 89 -4.23 15.80 13.51
C TRP A 89 -4.52 17.28 13.81
N GLN A 90 -4.16 17.76 15.00
CA GLN A 90 -4.38 19.16 15.39
C GLN A 90 -3.57 20.12 14.50
N GLU A 91 -2.28 19.85 14.27
CA GLU A 91 -1.45 20.64 13.35
C GLU A 91 -2.09 20.71 11.94
N ARG A 92 -2.65 19.61 11.44
CA ARG A 92 -3.32 19.62 10.12
C ARG A 92 -4.59 20.47 10.13
N VAL A 93 -5.37 20.46 11.21
CA VAL A 93 -6.55 21.30 11.35
C VAL A 93 -6.15 22.77 11.36
N ASP A 94 -5.14 23.13 12.15
CA ASP A 94 -4.64 24.51 12.26
C ASP A 94 -4.12 25.02 10.89
N ILE A 95 -3.38 24.19 10.16
CA ILE A 95 -2.90 24.50 8.80
C ILE A 95 -4.05 24.72 7.82
N VAL A 96 -5.10 23.87 7.87
CA VAL A 96 -6.27 24.01 7.01
C VAL A 96 -7.03 25.29 7.34
N LEU A 97 -7.26 25.58 8.63
CA LEU A 97 -7.91 26.82 9.08
C LEU A 97 -7.12 28.06 8.65
N TYR A 98 -5.79 28.03 8.79
CA TYR A 98 -4.91 29.09 8.32
C TYR A 98 -5.06 29.33 6.81
N CYS A 99 -5.08 28.26 6.00
CA CYS A 99 -5.25 28.38 4.55
C CYS A 99 -6.62 28.97 4.16
N LEU A 100 -7.69 28.57 4.86
CA LEU A 100 -9.04 29.09 4.61
C LEU A 100 -9.14 30.59 4.96
N ALA A 101 -8.45 31.04 6.01
CA ALA A 101 -8.44 32.45 6.41
C ALA A 101 -7.58 33.35 5.49
N HIS A 102 -6.50 32.81 4.92
CA HIS A 102 -5.54 33.57 4.10
C HIS A 102 -5.71 33.32 2.60
N ASN A 103 -6.96 33.22 2.11
CA ASN A 103 -7.29 33.08 0.68
C ASN A 103 -6.51 31.96 -0.03
N HIS A 104 -6.40 30.79 0.60
CA HIS A 104 -5.76 29.61 0.03
C HIS A 104 -4.27 29.76 -0.28
N GLU A 105 -3.52 30.51 0.54
CA GLU A 105 -2.06 30.63 0.45
C GLU A 105 -1.32 29.33 0.87
N TYR A 106 -1.50 28.26 0.10
CA TYR A 106 -0.95 26.92 0.36
C TYR A 106 0.57 26.91 0.44
N GLN A 107 1.25 27.73 -0.36
CA GLN A 107 2.72 27.81 -0.39
C GLN A 107 3.29 28.39 0.91
N LYS A 108 2.65 29.45 1.45
CA LYS A 108 3.08 30.05 2.72
C LYS A 108 2.82 29.10 3.88
N ALA A 109 1.65 28.48 3.91
CA ALA A 109 1.30 27.48 4.92
C ALA A 109 2.24 26.27 4.90
N ALA A 110 2.60 25.80 3.70
CA ALA A 110 3.54 24.70 3.51
C ALA A 110 4.94 25.04 4.04
N HIS A 111 5.44 26.24 3.70
CA HIS A 111 6.75 26.69 4.15
C HIS A 111 6.82 26.90 5.66
N GLN A 112 5.81 27.55 6.26
CA GLN A 112 5.76 27.82 7.71
C GLN A 112 5.70 26.55 8.56
N ASN A 113 5.06 25.49 8.05
CA ASN A 113 4.84 24.25 8.80
C ASN A 113 5.76 23.10 8.36
N GLU A 114 6.73 23.37 7.47
CA GLU A 114 7.67 22.38 6.93
C GLU A 114 6.97 21.15 6.32
N VAL A 115 5.80 21.36 5.71
CA VAL A 115 5.01 20.31 5.05
C VAL A 115 5.03 20.51 3.54
N SER A 116 4.83 19.43 2.79
CA SER A 116 4.76 19.54 1.33
C SER A 116 3.50 20.30 0.93
N TYR A 117 3.62 21.20 -0.07
CA TYR A 117 2.50 21.83 -0.74
C TYR A 117 1.37 20.83 -1.09
N ARG A 118 1.74 19.64 -1.60
CA ARG A 118 0.77 18.61 -1.98
C ARG A 118 -0.04 18.12 -0.78
N GLN A 119 0.55 18.04 0.40
CA GLN A 119 -0.15 17.64 1.62
C GLN A 119 -1.17 18.71 2.01
N VAL A 120 -0.76 19.98 2.05
CA VAL A 120 -1.66 21.11 2.37
C VAL A 120 -2.84 21.16 1.40
N TYR A 121 -2.56 21.08 0.10
CA TYR A 121 -3.60 21.06 -0.93
C TYR A 121 -4.58 19.90 -0.76
N GLN A 122 -4.08 18.69 -0.45
CA GLN A 122 -4.90 17.52 -0.21
C GLN A 122 -5.75 17.65 1.05
N TRP A 123 -5.23 18.25 2.13
CA TRP A 123 -5.98 18.45 3.36
C TRP A 123 -7.12 19.44 3.17
N VAL A 124 -6.85 20.57 2.52
CA VAL A 124 -7.86 21.62 2.28
C VAL A 124 -8.96 21.15 1.33
N ASN A 125 -8.60 20.41 0.27
CA ASN A 125 -9.56 19.98 -0.75
C ASN A 125 -10.16 18.59 -0.52
N ARG A 126 -9.93 17.99 0.66
CA ARG A 126 -10.47 16.67 0.97
C ARG A 126 -11.98 16.73 1.10
N LYS A 127 -12.68 15.97 0.25
CA LYS A 127 -14.12 15.74 0.37
C LYS A 127 -14.39 14.50 1.24
N PRO A 128 -15.32 14.56 2.20
CA PRO A 128 -15.69 13.39 3.00
C PRO A 128 -16.36 12.34 2.11
N SER A 129 -16.06 11.06 2.35
CA SER A 129 -16.69 9.94 1.65
C SER A 129 -18.18 9.81 2.03
N SER A 130 -18.99 9.11 1.22
CA SER A 130 -20.41 8.82 1.55
C SER A 130 -20.54 8.22 2.95
N ASN A 131 -19.71 7.23 3.28
CA ASN A 131 -19.72 6.59 4.59
C ASN A 131 -19.39 7.57 5.73
N GLU A 132 -18.46 8.51 5.52
CA GLU A 132 -18.13 9.53 6.53
C GLU A 132 -19.28 10.52 6.72
N GLN A 133 -19.94 10.93 5.64
CA GLN A 133 -21.12 11.80 5.69
C GLN A 133 -22.28 11.12 6.43
N GLU A 134 -22.55 9.85 6.10
CA GLU A 134 -23.52 9.01 6.81
C GLU A 134 -23.18 8.91 8.30
N ASN A 135 -21.92 8.65 8.65
CA ASN A 135 -21.50 8.56 10.05
C ASN A 135 -21.72 9.89 10.81
N VAL A 136 -21.37 11.02 10.20
CA VAL A 136 -21.60 12.35 10.79
C VAL A 136 -23.09 12.58 11.03
N GLU A 137 -23.94 12.22 10.08
CA GLU A 137 -25.38 12.37 10.21
C GLU A 137 -25.97 11.47 11.31
N LEU A 138 -25.52 10.21 11.39
CA LEU A 138 -25.89 9.31 12.47
C LEU A 138 -25.47 9.86 13.84
N THR A 139 -24.28 10.45 13.97
CA THR A 139 -23.83 11.11 15.20
C THR A 139 -24.71 12.31 15.54
N ARG A 140 -25.08 13.16 14.55
CA ARG A 140 -25.98 14.29 14.79
C ARG A 140 -27.35 13.85 15.29
N VAL A 141 -27.96 12.88 14.62
CA VAL A 141 -29.24 12.31 15.03
C VAL A 141 -29.14 11.72 16.44
N MET A 142 -28.06 10.96 16.70
CA MET A 142 -27.80 10.39 18.02
C MET A 142 -27.72 11.45 19.12
N MET A 143 -26.93 12.50 18.90
CA MET A 143 -26.77 13.62 19.84
C MET A 143 -28.10 14.35 20.06
N SER A 144 -28.90 14.54 19.01
CA SER A 144 -30.21 15.17 19.12
C SER A 144 -31.20 14.35 19.96
N ILE A 145 -31.16 13.01 19.85
CA ILE A 145 -31.98 12.12 20.68
C ILE A 145 -31.50 12.19 22.12
N TYR A 146 -30.18 12.12 22.34
CA TYR A 146 -29.59 12.13 23.67
C TYR A 146 -29.94 13.41 24.45
N GLU A 147 -29.94 14.58 23.79
CA GLU A 147 -30.33 15.83 24.44
C GLU A 147 -31.85 15.92 24.68
N LYS A 148 -32.69 15.45 23.73
CA LYS A 148 -34.15 15.42 23.89
C LYS A 148 -34.64 14.57 25.06
N VAL A 149 -33.82 13.63 25.52
CA VAL A 149 -34.15 12.71 26.61
C VAL A 149 -33.34 13.04 27.87
N ASP A 150 -32.77 14.25 27.96
CA ASP A 150 -31.93 14.70 29.08
C ASP A 150 -30.82 13.71 29.43
N ARG A 151 -30.24 13.10 28.39
CA ARG A 151 -29.08 12.21 28.52
C ARG A 151 -29.33 10.92 29.31
N THR A 152 -30.60 10.60 29.55
CA THR A 152 -31.03 9.41 30.31
C THR A 152 -30.90 8.12 29.52
N PHE A 153 -30.87 8.19 28.18
CA PHE A 153 -30.82 6.99 27.34
C PHE A 153 -29.41 6.40 27.29
N GLY A 154 -29.31 5.11 27.61
CA GLY A 154 -28.13 4.30 27.30
C GLY A 154 -28.04 3.92 25.82
N TYR A 155 -26.91 3.33 25.43
CA TYR A 155 -26.57 2.97 24.04
C TYR A 155 -27.67 2.19 23.30
N ARG A 156 -28.32 1.22 23.96
CA ARG A 156 -29.36 0.38 23.35
C ARG A 156 -30.61 1.19 22.97
N GLN A 157 -31.03 2.11 23.83
CA GLN A 157 -32.22 2.95 23.61
C GLN A 157 -31.96 3.98 22.51
N LEU A 158 -30.79 4.61 22.58
CA LEU A 158 -30.24 5.52 21.59
C LEU A 158 -30.17 4.88 20.19
N THR A 159 -29.62 3.67 20.10
CA THR A 159 -29.50 2.92 18.85
C THR A 159 -30.86 2.52 18.28
N LEU A 160 -31.83 2.13 19.12
CA LEU A 160 -33.18 1.81 18.67
C LEU A 160 -33.91 3.03 18.10
N HIS A 161 -33.82 4.19 18.77
CA HIS A 161 -34.44 5.42 18.30
C HIS A 161 -33.81 5.93 17.01
N MET A 162 -32.48 5.89 16.93
CA MET A 162 -31.76 6.28 15.73
C MET A 162 -32.11 5.36 14.54
N ARG A 163 -32.17 4.03 14.73
CA ARG A 163 -32.63 3.08 13.68
C ARG A 163 -34.05 3.35 13.20
N ARG A 164 -34.97 3.71 14.11
CA ARG A 164 -36.36 4.06 13.76
C ARG A 164 -36.45 5.35 12.95
N GLN A 165 -35.58 6.33 13.21
CA GLN A 165 -35.58 7.63 12.52
C GLN A 165 -34.88 7.59 11.16
N THR A 166 -33.78 6.85 11.04
CA THR A 166 -32.92 6.92 9.86
C THR A 166 -33.08 5.71 8.94
N GLY A 167 -33.69 4.61 9.38
CA GLY A 167 -33.89 3.40 8.58
C GLY A 167 -32.60 2.65 8.22
N PHE A 168 -31.43 3.06 8.73
CA PHE A 168 -30.14 2.46 8.37
C PHE A 168 -29.91 1.09 9.02
N SER A 169 -29.90 0.03 8.21
CA SER A 169 -29.58 -1.36 8.63
C SER A 169 -28.08 -1.65 8.83
N ARG A 170 -27.19 -0.71 8.51
CA ARG A 170 -25.73 -0.92 8.40
C ARG A 170 -24.97 -0.85 9.74
N ILE A 171 -25.64 -0.57 10.85
CA ILE A 171 -25.02 -0.56 12.20
C ILE A 171 -24.42 -1.93 12.56
N SER A 172 -24.95 -3.02 11.97
CA SER A 172 -24.39 -4.37 12.11
C SER A 172 -22.96 -4.53 11.55
N ASP A 173 -22.53 -3.68 10.61
CA ASP A 173 -21.17 -3.71 10.06
C ASP A 173 -20.19 -2.86 10.87
N ILE A 174 -20.67 -1.81 11.57
CA ILE A 174 -19.88 -1.05 12.54
C ILE A 174 -19.57 -1.92 13.78
N GLU A 175 -20.52 -2.72 14.24
CA GLU A 175 -20.33 -3.70 15.33
C GLU A 175 -19.28 -4.77 14.95
N LYS A 176 -19.29 -5.26 13.71
CA LYS A 176 -18.25 -6.19 13.20
C LYS A 176 -16.88 -5.51 13.09
N GLY A 177 -16.84 -4.22 12.76
CA GLY A 177 -15.60 -3.42 12.70
C GLY A 177 -14.97 -3.17 14.06
N LEU A 178 -15.77 -2.77 15.06
CA LEU A 178 -15.35 -2.58 16.45
C LEU A 178 -14.90 -3.91 17.10
N ALA A 179 -15.62 -5.00 16.87
CA ALA A 179 -15.23 -6.33 17.34
C ALA A 179 -13.89 -6.82 16.75
N LYS A 180 -13.57 -6.47 15.49
CA LYS A 180 -12.25 -6.72 14.89
C LYS A 180 -11.15 -5.85 15.47
N SER A 181 -11.45 -4.61 15.86
CA SER A 181 -10.50 -3.68 16.48
C SER A 181 -10.15 -4.09 17.92
N SER A 182 -11.14 -4.47 18.73
CA SER A 182 -10.92 -4.98 20.09
C SER A 182 -10.16 -6.32 20.10
N ARG A 183 -10.38 -7.21 19.12
CA ARG A 183 -9.58 -8.45 18.98
C ARG A 183 -8.11 -8.20 18.65
N LYS A 184 -7.78 -7.13 17.93
CA LYS A 184 -6.38 -6.77 17.65
C LYS A 184 -5.66 -6.19 18.85
N GLN A 185 -6.36 -5.47 19.73
CA GLN A 185 -5.80 -4.94 20.97
C GLN A 185 -5.59 -6.02 22.03
N ALA A 186 -6.45 -7.05 22.07
CA ALA A 186 -6.33 -8.17 23.00
C ALA A 186 -5.26 -9.23 22.62
N LEU A 187 -4.63 -9.12 21.45
CA LEU A 187 -3.54 -10.02 21.00
C LEU A 187 -2.14 -9.41 21.17
N VAL A 188 -2.05 -8.19 21.71
CA VAL A 188 -0.80 -7.46 21.96
C VAL A 188 -0.63 -7.18 23.47
N SER A 189 -1.35 -7.92 24.32
CA SER A 189 -1.23 -7.95 25.78
C SER A 189 -1.15 -9.40 26.23
#